data_AF-A0A1V5SFK4-F1
#
_entry.id   AF-A0A1V5SFK4-F1
#
_cell.length_a   1.000
_cell.length_b   1.000
_cell.length_c   1.000
_cell.angle_alpha   90.00
_cell.angle_beta   90.00
_cell.angle_gamma   90.00
#
_symmetry.space_group_name_H-M   'P 1'
#
loop_
_entity.id
_entity.type
_entity.pdbx_description
1 polymer ?
#
loop_
_entity_poly.entity_id
_entity_poly.type
_entity_poly.pdbx_seq_one_letter_code
_entity_poly.pdbx_strand_id
1 'polypeptide(L)'
;MELSTIQNRIKMIEDLESENKVSKDLLKSELENSEQYQKAAQEAKEAQTKKRREKELVMSKSECEKIVMDIKANNEEISTLKEILSVELSDYYQKNKTDEIIGHDGKQRKFKIIARLTSYQGE
;
A
#
# COMPACT_ATOMS: atom_id res chain seq x y z
N MET A 1 27.38 20.32 -23.36
CA MET A 1 27.89 19.18 -22.58
C MET A 1 28.20 18.11 -23.61
N GLU A 2 29.46 17.73 -23.77
CA GLU A 2 29.89 16.85 -24.88
C GLU A 2 29.36 15.43 -24.71
N LEU A 3 28.93 14.80 -25.81
CA LEU A 3 28.40 13.43 -25.83
C LEU A 3 29.38 12.42 -25.20
N SER A 4 30.68 12.63 -25.41
CA SER A 4 31.76 11.83 -24.81
C SER A 4 31.78 11.88 -23.28
N THR A 5 31.43 13.03 -22.69
CA THR A 5 31.35 13.18 -21.23
C THR A 5 30.15 12.41 -20.67
N ILE A 6 29.03 12.40 -21.41
CA ILE A 6 27.83 11.64 -21.04
C ILE A 6 28.12 10.13 -21.14
N GLN A 7 28.74 9.67 -22.22
CA GLN A 7 29.12 8.26 -22.41
C GLN A 7 30.11 7.75 -21.35
N ASN A 8 31.12 8.56 -21.01
CA ASN A 8 32.05 8.21 -19.93
C ASN A 8 31.35 8.07 -18.57
N ARG A 9 30.38 8.94 -18.27
CA ARG A 9 29.59 8.85 -17.03
C ARG A 9 28.70 7.62 -17.00
N ILE A 10 28.06 7.27 -18.12
CA ILE A 10 27.24 6.05 -18.23
C ILE A 10 28.12 4.83 -17.93
N LYS A 11 29.29 4.74 -18.58
CA LYS A 11 30.23 3.64 -18.33
C LYS A 11 30.66 3.56 -16.86
N MET A 12 31.01 4.70 -16.25
CA MET A 12 31.38 4.73 -14.82
C MET A 12 30.23 4.25 -13.92
N ILE A 13 28.98 4.58 -14.25
CA ILE A 13 27.81 4.11 -13.51
C ILE A 13 27.69 2.58 -13.66
N GLU A 14 27.78 2.05 -14.88
CA GLU A 14 27.69 0.62 -15.15
C GLU A 14 28.80 -0.17 -14.43
N ASP A 15 30.03 0.36 -14.44
CA ASP A 15 31.17 -0.23 -13.73
C ASP A 15 30.91 -0.26 -12.21
N LEU A 16 30.47 0.86 -11.62
CA LEU A 16 30.15 0.94 -10.19
C LEU A 16 28.95 0.06 -9.80
N GLU A 17 27.94 -0.07 -10.66
CA GLU A 17 26.80 -0.96 -10.42
C GLU A 17 27.24 -2.44 -10.40
N SER A 18 28.13 -2.81 -11.32
CA SER A 18 28.73 -4.14 -11.38
C SER A 18 29.56 -4.44 -10.12
N GLU A 19 30.44 -3.52 -9.72
CA GLU A 19 31.25 -3.64 -8.49
C GLU A 19 30.37 -3.76 -7.24
N ASN A 20 29.31 -2.96 -7.16
CA ASN A 20 28.34 -3.03 -6.05
C ASN A 20 27.62 -4.38 -6.01
N LYS A 21 27.29 -4.97 -7.17
CA LYS A 21 26.66 -6.29 -7.22
C LYS A 21 27.60 -7.35 -6.65
N VAL A 22 28.85 -7.39 -7.11
CA VAL A 22 29.86 -8.33 -6.60
C VAL A 22 30.08 -8.15 -5.09
N SER A 23 30.18 -6.90 -4.63
CA SER A 23 30.38 -6.59 -3.21
C SER A 23 29.21 -7.05 -2.34
N LYS A 24 27.97 -6.91 -2.83
CA LYS A 24 26.76 -7.42 -2.15
C LYS A 24 26.75 -8.93 -2.09
N ASP A 25 27.13 -9.61 -3.16
CA ASP A 25 27.18 -11.07 -3.20
C ASP A 25 28.25 -11.62 -2.24
N LEU A 26 29.42 -10.97 -2.18
CA LEU A 26 30.46 -11.31 -1.20
C LEU A 26 29.99 -11.08 0.23
N LEU A 27 29.42 -9.92 0.52
CA LEU A 27 28.87 -9.61 1.85
C LEU A 27 27.79 -10.62 2.26
N LYS A 28 26.91 -11.00 1.32
CA LYS A 28 25.90 -12.02 1.55
C LYS A 28 26.53 -13.37 1.89
N SER A 29 27.56 -13.78 1.15
CA SER A 29 28.31 -15.01 1.43
C SER A 29 28.94 -14.98 2.83
N GLU A 30 29.57 -13.87 3.22
CA GLU A 30 30.17 -13.72 4.57
C GLU A 30 29.12 -13.81 5.69
N LEU A 31 27.97 -13.16 5.50
CA LEU A 31 26.85 -13.27 6.44
C LEU A 31 26.32 -14.70 6.50
N GLU A 32 26.14 -15.34 5.36
CA GLU A 32 25.67 -16.73 5.28
C GLU A 32 26.66 -17.72 5.87
N ASN A 33 27.96 -17.45 5.87
CA ASN A 33 28.98 -18.33 6.48
C ASN A 33 29.21 -18.04 7.97
N SER A 34 28.72 -16.91 8.49
CA SER A 34 28.84 -16.58 9.91
C SER A 34 27.83 -17.38 10.75
N GLU A 35 28.35 -18.29 11.59
CA GLU A 35 27.52 -19.10 12.49
C GLU A 35 26.63 -18.25 13.41
N GLN A 36 27.14 -17.10 13.89
CA GLN A 36 26.39 -16.20 14.76
C GLN A 36 25.22 -15.56 14.02
N TYR A 37 25.45 -15.13 12.78
CA TYR A 37 24.41 -14.58 11.93
C TYR A 37 23.35 -15.63 11.57
N GLN A 38 23.78 -16.85 11.21
CA GLN A 38 22.86 -17.96 10.93
C GLN A 38 21.96 -18.27 12.13
N LYS A 39 22.53 -18.35 13.35
CA LYS A 39 21.77 -18.58 14.58
C LYS A 39 20.77 -17.46 14.83
N ALA A 40 21.18 -16.19 14.76
CA ALA A 40 20.28 -15.06 14.94
C ALA A 40 19.17 -15.01 13.87
N ALA A 41 19.49 -15.33 12.61
CA ALA A 41 18.52 -15.39 11.53
C ALA A 41 17.50 -16.53 11.73
N GLN A 42 17.94 -17.67 12.25
CA GLN A 42 17.08 -18.80 12.57
C GLN A 42 16.16 -18.47 13.76
N GLU A 43 16.69 -17.91 14.83
CA GLU A 43 15.91 -17.43 15.99
C GLU A 43 14.85 -16.40 15.56
N ALA A 44 15.19 -15.47 14.67
CA ALA A 44 14.25 -14.50 14.13
C ALA A 44 13.11 -15.16 13.33
N LYS A 45 13.44 -16.15 12.48
CA LYS A 45 12.43 -16.93 11.73
C LYS A 45 11.51 -17.72 12.66
N GLU A 46 12.06 -18.33 13.70
CA GLU A 46 11.30 -19.07 14.70
C GLU A 46 10.38 -18.13 15.50
N ALA A 47 10.90 -16.98 15.94
CA ALA A 47 10.11 -15.96 16.61
C ALA A 47 8.98 -15.41 15.72
N GLN A 48 9.24 -15.18 14.43
CA GLN A 48 8.22 -14.76 13.46
C GLN A 48 7.15 -15.84 13.27
N THR A 49 7.55 -17.10 13.17
CA THR A 49 6.63 -18.23 13.04
C THR A 49 5.76 -18.38 14.28
N LYS A 50 6.35 -18.28 15.47
CA LYS A 50 5.63 -18.28 16.75
C LYS A 50 4.64 -17.12 16.81
N LYS A 51 5.07 -15.89 16.50
CA LYS A 51 4.19 -14.72 16.44
C LYS A 51 3.01 -14.93 15.48
N ARG A 52 3.26 -15.51 14.31
CA ARG A 52 2.21 -15.79 13.32
C ARG A 52 1.20 -16.80 13.86
N ARG A 53 1.67 -17.89 14.46
CA ARG A 53 0.82 -18.92 15.07
C ARG A 53 -0.02 -18.36 16.22
N GLU A 54 0.57 -17.57 17.11
CA GLU A 54 -0.17 -16.91 18.20
C GLU A 54 -1.22 -15.94 17.66
N LYS A 55 -0.88 -15.20 16.60
CA LYS A 55 -1.87 -14.34 15.92
C LYS A 55 -3.01 -15.18 15.35
N GLU A 56 -2.73 -16.29 14.67
CA GLU A 56 -3.76 -17.18 14.13
C GLU A 56 -4.67 -17.74 15.24
N LEU A 57 -4.11 -18.15 16.38
CA LEU A 57 -4.87 -18.62 17.54
C LEU A 57 -5.75 -17.53 18.17
N VAL A 58 -5.26 -16.30 18.23
CA VAL A 58 -6.07 -15.16 18.70
C VAL A 58 -7.19 -14.88 17.70
N MET A 59 -6.89 -14.88 16.40
CA MET A 59 -7.86 -14.62 15.34
C MET A 59 -8.94 -15.69 15.22
N SER A 60 -8.63 -16.94 15.58
CA SER A 60 -9.58 -18.06 15.61
C SER A 60 -10.52 -18.02 16.82
N LYS A 61 -10.36 -17.05 17.74
CA LYS A 61 -11.32 -16.85 18.82
C LYS A 61 -12.59 -16.27 18.23
N SER A 62 -13.74 -16.82 18.64
CA SER A 62 -15.07 -16.41 18.14
C SER A 62 -15.31 -14.88 18.25
N GLU A 63 -14.77 -14.24 19.29
CA GLU A 63 -14.84 -12.78 19.46
C GLU A 63 -14.10 -12.03 18.35
N CYS A 64 -12.92 -12.51 17.94
CA CYS A 64 -12.14 -11.90 16.86
C CYS A 64 -12.77 -12.15 15.49
N GLU A 65 -13.33 -13.33 15.26
CA GLU A 65 -14.09 -13.62 14.03
C GLU A 65 -15.27 -12.68 13.86
N LYS A 66 -16.04 -12.47 14.94
CA LYS A 66 -17.14 -11.50 14.94
C LYS A 66 -16.65 -10.08 14.62
N ILE A 67 -15.59 -9.63 15.26
CA ILE A 67 -14.99 -8.30 14.98
C ILE A 67 -14.58 -8.19 13.50
N VAL A 68 -13.99 -9.24 12.92
CA VAL A 68 -13.61 -9.24 11.50
C VAL A 68 -14.84 -9.18 10.59
N MET A 69 -15.91 -9.90 10.91
CA MET A 69 -17.16 -9.84 10.17
C MET A 69 -17.80 -8.45 10.27
N ASP A 70 -17.83 -7.85 11.46
CA ASP A 70 -18.34 -6.51 11.68
C ASP A 70 -17.54 -5.47 10.89
N ILE A 71 -16.20 -5.60 10.85
CA ILE A 71 -15.33 -4.73 10.03
C ILE A 71 -15.66 -4.87 8.53
N LYS A 72 -15.87 -6.10 8.05
CA LYS A 72 -16.22 -6.34 6.64
C LYS A 72 -17.58 -5.72 6.30
N ALA A 73 -18.60 -5.99 7.11
CA ALA A 73 -19.93 -5.42 6.94
C ALA A 73 -19.90 -3.88 6.95
N ASN A 74 -19.20 -3.28 7.92
CA ASN A 74 -19.04 -1.83 7.99
C ASN A 74 -18.34 -1.26 6.74
N ASN A 75 -17.32 -1.94 6.20
CA ASN A 75 -16.63 -1.48 4.99
C ASN A 75 -17.51 -1.56 3.75
N GLU A 76 -18.32 -2.62 3.62
CA GLU A 76 -19.30 -2.76 2.54
C GLU A 76 -20.33 -1.63 2.63
N GLU A 77 -20.91 -1.39 3.81
CA GLU A 77 -21.87 -0.31 4.04
C GLU A 77 -21.26 1.08 3.78
N ILE A 78 -20.03 1.33 4.25
CA ILE A 78 -19.30 2.58 3.95
C ILE A 78 -19.10 2.76 2.44
N SER A 79 -18.82 1.69 1.70
CA SER A 79 -18.67 1.77 0.24
C SER A 79 -19.98 2.17 -0.43
N THR A 80 -21.07 1.48 -0.08
CA THR A 80 -22.40 1.79 -0.60
C THR A 80 -22.82 3.22 -0.26
N LEU A 81 -22.61 3.68 0.98
CA LEU A 81 -22.93 5.04 1.39
C LEU A 81 -22.11 6.09 0.63
N LYS A 82 -20.84 5.81 0.32
CA LYS A 82 -20.00 6.72 -0.48
C LYS A 82 -20.48 6.82 -1.94
N GLU A 83 -20.93 5.72 -2.52
CA GLU A 83 -21.49 5.71 -3.88
C GLU A 83 -22.78 6.53 -3.94
N ILE A 84 -23.70 6.28 -2.99
CA ILE A 84 -24.94 7.04 -2.85
C ILE A 84 -24.63 8.53 -2.70
N LEU A 85 -23.76 8.88 -1.74
CA LEU A 85 -23.37 10.27 -1.49
C LEU A 85 -22.73 10.91 -2.72
N SER A 86 -21.93 10.18 -3.50
CA SER A 86 -21.34 10.72 -4.73
C SER A 86 -22.39 11.11 -5.78
N VAL A 87 -23.46 10.32 -5.91
CA VAL A 87 -24.59 10.64 -6.80
C VAL A 87 -25.35 11.86 -6.26
N GLU A 88 -25.68 11.85 -4.98
CA GLU A 88 -26.40 12.96 -4.33
C GLU A 88 -25.66 14.30 -4.42
N LEU A 89 -24.35 14.29 -4.20
CA LEU A 89 -23.50 15.49 -4.32
C LEU A 89 -23.43 15.98 -5.77
N SER A 90 -23.41 15.06 -6.74
CA SER A 90 -23.44 15.42 -8.16
C SER A 90 -24.77 16.08 -8.52
N ASP A 91 -25.90 15.52 -8.07
CA ASP A 91 -27.24 16.09 -8.27
C ASP A 91 -27.38 17.44 -7.57
N TYR A 92 -26.87 17.55 -6.34
CA TYR A 92 -26.88 18.80 -5.57
C TYR A 92 -26.11 19.90 -6.31
N TYR A 93 -24.92 19.59 -6.84
CA TYR A 93 -24.15 20.53 -7.65
C TYR A 93 -24.90 20.92 -8.93
N GLN A 94 -25.54 19.97 -9.61
CA GLN A 94 -26.31 20.26 -10.81
C GLN A 94 -27.47 21.24 -10.54
N LYS A 95 -28.15 21.12 -9.39
CA LYS A 95 -29.28 21.98 -8.99
C LYS A 95 -28.83 23.33 -8.45
N ASN A 96 -27.85 23.36 -7.55
CA ASN A 96 -27.51 24.55 -6.77
C ASN A 96 -26.25 25.27 -7.28
N LYS A 97 -25.50 24.67 -8.21
CA LYS A 97 -24.26 25.21 -8.79
C LYS A 97 -23.19 25.58 -7.76
N THR A 98 -23.25 24.98 -6.56
CA THR A 98 -22.27 25.14 -5.49
C THR A 98 -21.73 23.79 -5.08
N ASP A 99 -20.43 23.76 -4.77
CA ASP A 99 -19.68 22.59 -4.32
C ASP A 99 -19.42 22.62 -2.80
N GLU A 100 -20.14 23.48 -2.09
CA GLU A 100 -20.07 23.65 -0.64
C GLU A 100 -21.34 23.16 0.05
N ILE A 101 -21.15 22.40 1.13
CA ILE A 101 -22.21 21.86 1.97
C ILE A 101 -21.87 22.08 3.45
N ILE A 102 -22.88 22.05 4.30
CA ILE A 102 -22.70 22.04 5.75
C ILE A 102 -22.78 20.59 6.21
N GLY A 103 -21.72 20.10 6.88
CA GLY A 103 -21.70 18.77 7.48
C GLY A 103 -22.64 18.68 8.68
N HIS A 104 -22.92 17.45 9.13
CA HIS A 104 -23.76 17.21 10.33
C HIS A 104 -23.17 17.84 11.61
N ASP A 105 -21.88 18.16 11.59
CA ASP A 105 -21.12 18.84 12.66
C ASP A 105 -21.21 20.37 12.57
N GLY A 106 -22.00 20.91 11.64
CA GLY A 106 -22.13 22.35 11.38
C GLY A 106 -20.93 22.95 10.64
N LYS A 107 -19.94 22.14 10.25
CA LYS A 107 -18.74 22.64 9.54
C LYS A 107 -18.99 22.65 8.05
N GLN A 108 -18.57 23.73 7.40
CA GLN A 108 -18.59 23.81 5.94
C GLN A 108 -17.56 22.86 5.35
N ARG A 109 -17.98 22.10 4.34
CA ARG A 109 -17.16 21.14 3.61
C ARG A 109 -17.32 21.41 2.12
N LYS A 110 -16.22 21.26 1.40
CA LYS A 110 -16.17 21.38 -0.05
C LYS A 110 -16.00 20.00 -0.66
N PHE A 111 -16.82 19.65 -1.64
CA PHE A 111 -16.72 18.37 -2.34
C PHE A 111 -16.21 18.55 -3.77
N LYS A 112 -15.60 17.50 -4.33
CA LYS A 112 -15.08 17.51 -5.71
C LYS A 112 -15.73 16.39 -6.50
N ILE A 113 -16.35 16.75 -7.63
CA ILE A 113 -16.87 15.78 -8.60
C ILE A 113 -15.70 15.30 -9.46
N ILE A 114 -15.51 13.98 -9.54
CA ILE A 114 -14.49 13.36 -10.38
C ILE A 114 -15.19 12.49 -11.42
N ALA A 115 -15.16 12.90 -12.68
CA ALA A 115 -15.51 12.04 -13.80
C ALA A 115 -14.28 11.21 -14.21
N ARG A 116 -14.46 9.90 -14.42
CA ARG A 116 -13.43 9.02 -14.99
C ARG A 116 -13.96 8.35 -16.24
N LEU A 117 -13.15 8.32 -17.29
CA LEU A 117 -13.41 7.53 -18.49
C LEU A 117 -12.89 6.11 -18.24
N THR A 118 -13.71 5.11 -18.54
CA THR A 118 -13.31 3.71 -18.57
C THR A 118 -13.28 3.23 -20.02
N SER A 119 -12.40 2.27 -20.33
CA SER A 119 -12.28 1.71 -21.68
C SER A 119 -13.59 1.05 -22.10
N TYR A 120 -14.12 1.43 -23.27
CA TYR A 120 -15.27 0.78 -23.89
C TYR A 120 -14.81 -0.55 -24.51
N GLN A 121 -15.07 -1.66 -23.83
CA GLN A 121 -15.06 -2.98 -24.47
C GLN A 121 -16.49 -3.22 -24.97
N GLY A 122 -16.75 -2.84 -26.21
CA GLY A 122 -17.97 -3.25 -26.91
C GLY A 122 -17.88 -4.73 -27.24
N GLU A 123 -18.99 -5.45 -27.04
CA GLU A 123 -19.19 -6.84 -27.49
C GLU A 123 -19.03 -6.99 -29.02
#